data_AF-A0A6J7RBY4-F1
#
_entry.id   AF-A0A6J7RBY4-F1
#
_cell.length_a   1.000
_cell.length_b   1.000
_cell.length_c   1.000
_cell.angle_alpha   90.00
_cell.angle_beta   90.00
_cell.angle_gamma   90.00
#
_symmetry.space_group_name_H-M   'P 1'
#
loop_
_entity.id
_entity.type
_entity.pdbx_description
1 polymer ?
#
loop_
_entity_poly.entity_id
_entity_poly.type
_entity_poly.pdbx_seq_one_letter_code
_entity_poly.pdbx_strand_id
1 'polypeptide(L)'
;MRRASLYGRAPMMPDLKLAFSLFGFLDEGAPADLVAFRTPLFVEVSNPHHYFEGRHIASLVPEATLRLTPEVVAAATDWRALLGQ
;
A
#
# COMPACT_ATOMS: atom_id res chain seq x y z
N MET A 1 -5.10 -10.13 11.72
CA MET A 1 -5.65 -11.26 10.92
C MET A 1 -6.85 -10.90 10.04
N ARG A 2 -7.88 -10.19 10.51
CA ARG A 2 -9.13 -9.93 9.75
C ARG A 2 -8.96 -9.41 8.30
N ARG A 3 -7.94 -8.59 8.02
CA ARG A 3 -7.66 -8.03 6.68
C ARG A 3 -6.98 -9.01 5.73
N ALA A 4 -6.16 -9.93 6.23
CA ALA A 4 -5.50 -10.95 5.40
C ALA A 4 -6.52 -11.96 4.83
N SER A 5 -7.65 -12.14 5.52
CA SER A 5 -8.73 -13.03 5.09
C SER A 5 -9.73 -12.40 4.12
N LEU A 6 -9.54 -11.14 3.70
CA LEU A 6 -10.52 -10.38 2.90
C LEU A 6 -10.91 -11.12 1.59
N TYR A 7 -9.95 -11.83 0.99
CA TYR A 7 -10.13 -12.53 -0.27
C TYR A 7 -10.26 -14.05 -0.14
N GLY A 8 -10.16 -14.61 1.07
CA GLY A 8 -10.23 -16.07 1.28
C GLY A 8 -9.14 -16.88 0.56
N ARG A 9 -8.05 -16.23 0.13
CA ARG A 9 -6.92 -16.82 -0.60
C ARG A 9 -5.59 -16.26 -0.11
N ALA A 10 -4.49 -16.93 -0.46
CA ALA A 10 -3.15 -16.40 -0.27
C ALA A 10 -2.91 -15.13 -1.13
N PRO A 11 -1.95 -14.26 -0.73
CA PRO A 11 -1.48 -13.18 -1.58
C PRO A 11 -0.93 -13.70 -2.91
N MET A 12 -1.26 -13.01 -4.00
CA MET A 12 -0.83 -13.29 -5.36
C MET A 12 -0.45 -12.00 -6.08
N MET A 13 -0.03 -12.12 -7.35
CA MET A 13 0.55 -11.01 -8.11
C MET A 13 -0.29 -9.72 -8.11
N PRO A 14 -1.64 -9.76 -8.25
CA PRO A 14 -2.45 -8.54 -8.20
C PRO A 14 -2.37 -7.80 -6.86
N ASP A 15 -2.20 -8.49 -5.74
CA ASP A 15 -2.11 -7.84 -4.42
C ASP A 15 -0.81 -7.04 -4.28
N LEU A 16 0.30 -7.60 -4.79
CA LEU A 16 1.59 -6.92 -4.82
C LEU A 16 1.54 -5.73 -5.78
N LYS A 17 0.95 -5.88 -6.96
CA LYS A 17 0.76 -4.76 -7.91
C LYS A 17 -0.04 -3.64 -7.27
N LEU A 18 -1.16 -3.96 -6.62
CA LEU A 18 -1.97 -2.97 -5.90
C LEU A 18 -1.15 -2.24 -4.83
N ALA A 19 -0.41 -2.96 -3.99
CA ALA A 19 0.41 -2.36 -2.95
C ALA A 19 1.53 -1.47 -3.50
N PHE A 20 2.25 -1.94 -4.52
CA PHE A 20 3.32 -1.14 -5.12
C PHE A 20 2.80 0.06 -5.90
N SER A 21 1.63 -0.04 -6.56
CA SER A 21 0.97 1.10 -7.19
C SER A 21 0.49 2.12 -6.15
N LEU A 22 -0.11 1.67 -5.04
CA LEU A 22 -0.58 2.56 -3.96
C LEU A 22 0.50 3.48 -3.41
N PHE A 23 1.70 2.92 -3.21
CA PHE A 23 2.84 3.67 -2.69
C PHE A 23 3.72 4.23 -3.81
N GLY A 24 3.34 4.12 -5.09
CA GLY A 24 4.08 4.69 -6.22
C GLY A 24 5.46 4.06 -6.45
N PHE A 25 5.66 2.79 -6.09
CA PHE A 25 6.92 2.05 -6.33
C PHE A 25 7.07 1.55 -7.77
N LEU A 26 5.97 1.50 -8.54
CA LEU A 26 5.98 1.10 -9.96
C LEU A 26 5.94 2.30 -10.91
N ASP A 27 5.97 3.52 -10.39
CA ASP A 27 5.87 4.75 -11.17
C ASP A 27 7.12 5.63 -10.94
N GLU A 28 7.92 5.82 -11.98
CA GLU A 28 9.09 6.72 -11.96
C GLU A 28 8.69 8.19 -11.82
N GLY A 29 7.45 8.53 -12.21
CA GLY A 29 6.86 9.86 -12.09
C GLY A 29 6.04 10.07 -10.82
N ALA A 30 6.18 9.19 -9.81
CA ALA A 30 5.38 9.27 -8.59
C ALA A 30 5.49 10.66 -7.92
N PRO A 31 4.38 11.23 -7.42
CA PRO A 31 4.38 12.55 -6.78
C PRO A 31 5.44 12.68 -5.68
N ALA A 32 6.22 13.76 -5.70
CA ALA A 32 7.33 13.95 -4.76
C ALA A 32 6.88 13.93 -3.29
N ASP A 33 5.65 14.36 -3.00
CA ASP A 33 5.06 14.32 -1.67
C ASP A 33 4.65 12.90 -1.24
N LEU A 34 4.21 12.04 -2.16
CA LEU A 34 4.04 10.60 -1.91
C LEU A 34 5.39 9.93 -1.62
N VAL A 35 6.44 10.28 -2.35
CA VAL A 35 7.80 9.75 -2.11
C VAL A 35 8.29 10.20 -0.73
N ALA A 36 8.11 11.47 -0.38
CA ALA A 36 8.47 12.00 0.94
C ALA A 36 7.68 11.31 2.06
N PHE A 37 6.38 11.04 1.84
CA PHE A 37 5.53 10.33 2.80
C PHE A 37 5.96 8.86 2.99
N ARG A 38 6.18 8.11 1.91
CA ARG A 38 6.48 6.67 2.00
C ARG A 38 7.88 6.37 2.52
N THR A 39 8.86 7.24 2.24
CA THR A 39 10.26 7.00 2.58
C THR A 39 10.45 6.62 4.05
N PRO A 40 10.05 7.44 5.05
CA PRO A 40 10.22 7.10 6.46
C PRO A 40 9.36 5.90 6.91
N LEU A 41 8.24 5.62 6.23
CA LEU A 41 7.36 4.50 6.60
C LEU A 41 8.02 3.13 6.37
N PHE A 42 8.81 2.99 5.31
CA PHE A 42 9.38 1.69 4.90
C PHE A 42 10.83 1.47 5.37
N VAL A 43 11.43 2.42 6.09
CA VAL A 43 12.78 2.25 6.67
C VAL A 43 12.79 1.09 7.64
N GLU A 44 13.69 0.12 7.41
CA GLU A 44 13.95 -1.05 8.28
C GLU A 44 12.74 -1.97 8.58
N VAL A 45 11.60 -1.77 7.91
CA VAL A 45 10.35 -2.45 8.24
C VAL A 45 10.39 -3.98 8.01
N SER A 46 11.37 -4.47 7.25
CA SER A 46 11.57 -5.90 7.01
C SER A 46 12.24 -6.62 8.18
N ASN A 47 12.83 -5.89 9.14
CA ASN A 47 13.43 -6.52 10.31
C ASN A 47 12.31 -7.02 11.26
N PRO A 48 12.33 -8.29 11.70
CA PRO A 48 11.27 -8.88 12.53
C PRO A 48 10.91 -8.12 13.80
N HIS A 49 11.83 -7.32 14.33
CA HIS A 49 11.58 -6.46 15.50
C HIS A 49 10.61 -5.29 15.19
N HIS A 50 10.40 -4.96 13.91
CA HIS A 50 9.54 -3.87 13.44
C HIS A 50 8.15 -4.34 12.97
N TYR A 51 7.64 -5.42 13.58
CA TYR A 51 6.32 -5.96 13.25
C TYR A 51 5.21 -4.90 13.35
N PHE A 52 5.27 -4.01 14.35
CA PHE A 52 4.24 -3.00 14.58
C PHE A 52 4.23 -1.94 13.50
N GLU A 53 5.39 -1.60 12.96
CA GLU A 53 5.60 -0.65 11.87
C GLU A 53 5.03 -1.24 10.57
N GLY A 54 5.34 -2.50 10.26
CA GLY A 54 4.73 -3.19 9.11
C GLY A 54 3.21 -3.31 9.25
N ARG A 55 2.73 -3.57 10.48
CA ARG A 55 1.30 -3.59 10.80
C ARG A 55 0.63 -2.23 10.64
N HIS A 56 1.34 -1.14 10.98
CA HIS A 56 0.90 0.23 10.84
C HIS A 56 0.73 0.60 9.36
N ILE A 57 1.72 0.32 8.51
CA ILE A 57 1.61 0.54 7.05
C ILE A 57 0.38 -0.18 6.50
N ALA A 58 0.21 -1.46 6.85
CA ALA A 58 -0.94 -2.24 6.42
C ALA A 58 -2.29 -1.70 6.94
N SER A 59 -2.30 -0.87 7.98
CA SER A 59 -3.49 -0.24 8.55
C SER A 59 -3.87 1.07 7.87
N LEU A 60 -2.93 1.75 7.19
CA LEU A 60 -3.19 2.97 6.44
C LEU A 60 -4.17 2.74 5.28
N VAL A 61 -4.10 1.56 4.64
CA VAL A 61 -4.91 1.28 3.45
C VAL A 61 -6.38 0.99 3.83
N PRO A 62 -7.37 1.78 3.41
CA PRO A 62 -8.78 1.48 3.62
C PRO A 62 -9.19 0.15 2.97
N GLU A 63 -10.18 -0.54 3.54
CA GLU A 63 -10.71 -1.77 2.93
C GLU A 63 -11.29 -1.51 1.53
N ALA A 64 -11.95 -0.37 1.33
CA ALA A 64 -12.48 0.04 0.03
C ALA A 64 -11.38 0.10 -1.04
N THR A 65 -10.21 0.64 -0.69
CA THR A 65 -9.03 0.67 -1.56
C THR A 65 -8.52 -0.73 -1.88
N LEU A 66 -8.48 -1.63 -0.89
CA LEU A 66 -8.04 -3.01 -1.13
C LEU A 66 -8.89 -3.72 -2.19
N ARG A 67 -10.18 -3.37 -2.29
CA ARG A 67 -11.16 -3.93 -3.25
C ARG A 67 -11.06 -3.37 -4.66
N LEU A 68 -10.25 -2.33 -4.88
CA LEU A 68 -9.98 -1.79 -6.21
C LEU A 68 -9.04 -2.73 -6.98
N THR A 69 -9.00 -2.57 -8.30
CA THR A 69 -8.00 -3.26 -9.12
C THR A 69 -6.69 -2.45 -9.15
N PRO A 70 -5.54 -3.09 -9.39
CA PRO A 70 -4.26 -2.38 -9.52
C PRO A 70 -4.29 -1.28 -10.58
N GLU A 71 -5.03 -1.48 -11.67
CA GLU A 71 -5.17 -0.52 -12.78
C GLU A 71 -5.92 0.73 -12.32
N VAL A 72 -6.99 0.58 -11.53
CA VAL A 72 -7.73 1.71 -10.96
C VAL A 72 -6.85 2.51 -9.99
N VAL A 73 -6.08 1.81 -9.16
CA VAL A 73 -5.13 2.45 -8.23
C VAL A 73 -4.03 3.20 -8.97
N ALA A 74 -3.43 2.59 -10.00
CA ALA A 74 -2.36 3.19 -10.77
C ALA A 74 -2.79 4.43 -11.57
N ALA A 75 -4.06 4.51 -11.96
CA ALA A 75 -4.63 5.65 -12.67
C ALA A 75 -5.11 6.79 -11.74
N ALA A 76 -5.10 6.59 -10.42
CA ALA A 76 -5.57 7.59 -9.48
C ALA A 76 -4.59 8.76 -9.37
N THR A 77 -5.12 9.98 -9.42
CA THR A 77 -4.34 11.21 -9.28
C THR A 77 -4.20 11.68 -7.84
N ASP A 78 -5.12 11.27 -6.96
CA ASP A 78 -5.09 11.57 -5.53
C ASP A 78 -4.75 10.33 -4.71
N TRP A 79 -3.47 10.18 -4.39
CA TRP A 79 -2.97 9.08 -3.58
C TRP A 79 -3.43 9.17 -2.12
N ARG A 80 -3.75 10.37 -1.60
CA ARG A 80 -4.15 10.54 -0.19
C ARG A 80 -5.50 9.92 0.07
N ALA A 81 -6.45 10.13 -0.84
CA ALA A 81 -7.76 9.48 -0.79
C ALA A 81 -7.65 7.94 -0.76
N LEU A 82 -6.69 7.37 -1.51
CA LEU A 82 -6.45 5.93 -1.52
C LEU A 82 -5.85 5.39 -0.21
N LEU A 83 -5.12 6.20 0.55
CA LEU A 83 -4.51 5.86 1.84
C LEU A 83 -5.27 6.42 3.05
N GLY A 84 -6.47 6.97 2.84
CA GLY A 84 -7.29 7.58 3.90
C GLY A 84 -6.58 8.70 4.67
N GLN A 85 -5.71 9.44 3.99
CA GLN A 85 -4.96 10.59 4.55
C GLN A 85 -5.72 11.90 4.34
#